data_AF-A0A4R5C2A2-F1
#
_entry.id   AF-A0A4R5C2A2-F1
#
_cell.length_a   1.000
_cell.length_b   1.000
_cell.length_c   1.000
_cell.angle_alpha   90.00
_cell.angle_beta   90.00
_cell.angle_gamma   90.00
#
_symmetry.space_group_name_H-M   'P 1'
#
loop_
_entity.id
_entity.type
_entity.pdbx_description
1 polymer ?
#
loop_
_entity_poly.entity_id
_entity_poly.type
_entity_poly.pdbx_seq_one_letter_code
_entity_poly.pdbx_strand_id
1 'polypeptide(L)'
;MTHKDGDWQGTQRRPDVPVPIWIKLAYVLPPSPRLRGLDGVPLRVRAAGIDIAKTVPGVLLAWHQTITGDWWALATFELTNRSRKPSLVVTQLVPAMSIRPRDT
;
A
#
# COMPACT_ATOMS: atom_id res chain seq x y z
N MET A 1 -24.01 21.30 19.36
CA MET A 1 -23.73 20.59 18.10
C MET A 1 -23.35 19.17 18.48
N THR A 2 -24.31 18.25 18.45
CA THR A 2 -24.13 16.89 18.98
C THR A 2 -23.46 16.06 17.91
N HIS A 3 -22.17 15.74 18.08
CA HIS A 3 -21.54 14.68 17.29
C HIS A 3 -22.30 13.38 17.58
N LYS A 4 -22.99 12.83 16.59
CA LYS A 4 -23.47 11.45 16.69
C LYS A 4 -22.23 10.57 16.68
N ASP A 5 -21.95 9.93 17.81
CA ASP A 5 -21.00 8.83 17.89
C ASP A 5 -21.35 7.82 16.78
N GLY A 6 -20.46 7.69 15.79
CA GLY A 6 -20.60 6.68 14.72
C GLY A 6 -20.56 7.17 13.27
N ASP A 7 -20.51 8.47 12.98
CA ASP A 7 -20.49 8.96 11.58
C ASP A 7 -19.09 8.95 10.92
N TRP A 8 -18.35 7.85 11.07
CA TRP A 8 -17.15 7.61 10.26
C TRP A 8 -17.53 7.05 8.87
N GLN A 9 -18.78 6.67 8.65
CA GLN A 9 -19.23 6.14 7.36
C GLN A 9 -19.13 7.23 6.27
N GLY A 10 -19.38 8.50 6.60
CA GLY A 10 -19.18 9.63 5.69
C GLY A 10 -17.72 9.85 5.27
N THR A 11 -16.75 9.29 6.00
CA THR A 11 -15.32 9.35 5.66
C THR A 11 -14.84 8.13 4.89
N GLN A 12 -15.74 7.21 4.53
CA GLN A 12 -15.45 6.04 3.70
C GLN A 12 -16.12 6.15 2.32
N ARG A 13 -15.41 5.73 1.26
CA ARG A 13 -16.02 5.52 -0.07
C ARG A 13 -15.67 4.13 -0.57
N ARG A 14 -16.63 3.37 -1.08
CA ARG A 14 -16.38 2.04 -1.66
C ARG A 14 -16.74 2.06 -3.14
N PRO A 15 -15.88 1.53 -4.02
CA PRO A 15 -16.29 1.32 -5.40
C PRO A 15 -17.29 0.16 -5.48
N ASP A 16 -18.26 0.27 -6.40
CA ASP A 16 -19.28 -0.77 -6.60
C ASP A 16 -18.71 -2.06 -7.21
N VAL A 17 -17.56 -1.94 -7.89
CA VAL A 17 -16.82 -3.05 -8.48
C VAL A 17 -15.35 -3.00 -8.02
N PRO A 18 -14.64 -4.15 -7.96
CA PRO A 18 -13.21 -4.17 -7.71
C PRO A 18 -12.47 -3.28 -8.72
N VAL A 19 -11.68 -2.31 -8.25
CA VAL A 19 -10.93 -1.40 -9.13
C VAL A 19 -9.47 -1.85 -9.21
N PRO A 20 -8.97 -2.27 -10.38
CA PRO A 20 -7.56 -2.59 -10.57
C PRO A 20 -6.68 -1.34 -10.41
N ILE A 21 -5.60 -1.46 -9.64
CA ILE A 21 -4.67 -0.36 -9.39
C ILE A 21 -3.22 -0.83 -9.52
N TRP A 22 -2.34 0.10 -9.87
CA TRP A 22 -0.90 -0.01 -9.66
C TRP A 22 -0.53 0.59 -8.31
N ILE A 23 0.34 -0.08 -7.55
CA ILE A 23 0.79 0.35 -6.22
C ILE A 23 2.30 0.48 -6.21
N LYS A 24 2.83 1.69 -5.97
CA LYS A 24 4.26 1.95 -5.82
C LYS A 24 4.70 1.68 -4.39
N LEU A 25 5.34 0.52 -4.17
CA LEU A 25 5.67 0.01 -2.84
C LEU A 25 6.59 0.92 -2.03
N ALA A 26 7.46 1.69 -2.68
CA ALA A 26 8.37 2.59 -1.98
C ALA A 26 7.67 3.72 -1.20
N TYR A 27 6.42 4.04 -1.53
CA TYR A 27 5.59 4.99 -0.76
C TYR A 27 4.76 4.30 0.32
N VAL A 28 4.51 3.00 0.17
CA VAL A 28 3.76 2.20 1.15
C VAL A 28 4.68 1.71 2.27
N LEU A 29 5.88 1.28 1.90
CA LEU A 29 6.92 0.73 2.75
C LEU A 29 8.18 1.59 2.53
N PRO A 30 8.22 2.83 3.06
CA PRO A 30 9.34 3.73 2.82
C PRO A 30 10.65 3.10 3.35
N PRO A 31 11.73 3.11 2.54
CA PRO A 31 13.03 2.63 3.00
C PRO A 31 13.47 3.38 4.26
N SER A 32 14.08 2.65 5.21
CA SER A 32 14.62 3.28 6.42
C SER A 32 15.71 4.30 6.05
N PRO A 33 15.61 5.56 6.49
CA PRO A 33 16.64 6.57 6.25
C PRO A 33 17.97 6.25 6.94
N ARG A 34 17.96 5.35 7.93
CA ARG A 34 19.16 4.90 8.66
C ARG A 34 19.97 3.86 7.89
N LEU A 35 19.35 3.20 6.90
CA LEU A 35 19.99 2.23 6.01
C LEU A 35 20.17 2.86 4.63
N ARG A 36 20.79 4.06 4.57
CA ARG A 36 21.16 4.70 3.30
C ARG A 36 22.28 3.89 2.65
N GLY A 37 21.90 2.97 1.77
CA GLY A 37 22.80 2.03 1.11
C GLY A 37 22.52 0.58 1.51
N LEU A 38 23.21 -0.36 0.86
CA LEU A 38 23.15 -1.78 1.21
C LEU A 38 24.20 -2.17 2.27
N ASP A 39 24.94 -1.17 2.77
CA ASP A 39 25.99 -1.33 3.76
C ASP A 39 25.36 -1.67 5.11
N GLY A 40 25.81 -2.77 5.71
CA GLY A 40 25.22 -3.32 6.93
C GLY A 40 23.98 -4.20 6.73
N VAL A 41 23.44 -4.32 5.51
CA VAL A 41 22.37 -5.28 5.21
C VAL A 41 23.00 -6.64 4.86
N PRO A 42 22.73 -7.73 5.61
CA PRO A 42 23.29 -9.04 5.30
C PRO A 42 22.98 -9.47 3.86
N LEU A 43 23.95 -10.07 3.16
CA LEU A 43 23.80 -10.50 1.75
C LEU A 43 22.56 -11.38 1.54
N ARG A 44 22.25 -12.28 2.49
CA ARG A 44 21.03 -13.11 2.45
C ARG A 44 19.75 -12.28 2.39
N VAL A 45 19.69 -11.15 3.09
CA VAL A 45 18.55 -10.23 3.10
C VAL A 45 18.48 -9.46 1.79
N ARG A 46 19.63 -9.04 1.24
CA ARG A 46 19.69 -8.38 -0.07
C ARG A 46 19.19 -9.29 -1.21
N ALA A 47 19.44 -10.59 -1.10
CA ALA A 47 19.03 -11.57 -2.10
C ALA A 47 17.55 -11.98 -1.98
N ALA A 48 17.04 -12.15 -0.76
CA ALA A 48 15.72 -12.77 -0.52
C ALA A 48 14.67 -11.83 0.07
N GLY A 49 15.02 -10.62 0.47
CA GLY A 49 14.12 -9.64 1.07
C GLY A 49 13.05 -9.12 0.10
N ILE A 50 11.98 -8.56 0.66
CA ILE A 50 10.89 -7.96 -0.11
C ILE A 50 11.43 -6.82 -0.97
N ASP A 51 11.09 -6.85 -2.27
CA ASP A 51 11.53 -5.83 -3.22
C ASP A 51 10.56 -4.64 -3.22
N ILE A 52 10.74 -3.76 -2.23
CA ILE A 52 9.92 -2.55 -2.04
C ILE A 52 10.15 -1.47 -3.11
N ALA A 53 11.11 -1.65 -4.02
CA ALA A 53 11.34 -0.71 -5.12
C ALA A 53 10.33 -0.89 -6.28
N LYS A 54 9.52 -1.96 -6.25
CA LYS A 54 8.60 -2.31 -7.32
C LYS A 54 7.29 -1.51 -7.29
N THR A 55 6.70 -1.42 -8.48
CA THR A 55 5.26 -1.15 -8.63
C THR A 55 4.56 -2.47 -8.90
N VAL A 56 3.56 -2.80 -8.10
CA VAL A 56 2.84 -4.08 -8.16
C VAL A 56 1.36 -3.86 -8.50
N PRO A 57 0.69 -4.84 -9.15
CA PRO A 57 -0.75 -4.78 -9.31
C PRO A 57 -1.45 -5.04 -7.96
N GLY A 58 -2.61 -4.41 -7.79
CA GLY A 58 -3.49 -4.64 -6.66
C GLY A 58 -4.94 -4.33 -7.00
N VAL A 59 -5.79 -4.43 -6.00
CA VAL A 59 -7.22 -4.14 -6.08
C VAL A 59 -7.59 -3.16 -4.97
N LEU A 60 -8.22 -2.04 -5.35
CA LEU A 60 -8.81 -1.09 -4.42
C LEU A 60 -10.14 -1.64 -3.89
N LEU A 61 -10.29 -1.65 -2.56
CA LEU A 61 -11.49 -2.11 -1.87
C LEU A 61 -12.31 -0.95 -1.28
N ALA A 62 -11.63 0.08 -0.79
CA ALA A 62 -12.27 1.25 -0.22
C ALA A 62 -11.30 2.43 -0.14
N TRP A 63 -11.84 3.62 0.02
CA TRP A 63 -11.15 4.83 0.41
C TRP A 63 -11.57 5.20 1.83
N HIS A 64 -10.61 5.68 2.62
CA HIS A 64 -10.81 6.21 3.97
C HIS A 64 -10.17 7.58 4.06
N GLN A 65 -10.90 8.55 4.60
CA GLN A 65 -10.39 9.89 4.85
C GLN A 65 -9.89 9.98 6.30
N THR A 66 -8.68 10.51 6.49
CA THR A 66 -8.12 10.78 7.82
C THR A 66 -8.74 12.04 8.41
N ILE A 67 -8.51 12.26 9.71
CA ILE A 67 -8.88 13.51 10.40
C ILE A 67 -8.17 14.74 9.82
N THR A 68 -7.04 14.57 9.12
CA THR A 68 -6.31 15.63 8.43
C THR A 68 -6.84 15.89 7.00
N GLY A 69 -7.84 15.12 6.57
CA GLY A 69 -8.45 15.23 5.24
C GLY A 69 -7.76 14.40 4.16
N ASP A 70 -6.68 13.69 4.49
CA ASP A 70 -5.95 12.85 3.54
C ASP A 70 -6.73 11.59 3.19
N TRP A 71 -6.72 11.23 1.91
CA TRP A 71 -7.32 9.98 1.45
C TRP A 71 -6.31 8.82 1.48
N TRP A 72 -6.76 7.69 2.00
CA TRP A 72 -6.03 6.42 2.04
C TRP A 72 -6.86 5.32 1.40
N ALA A 73 -6.21 4.49 0.60
CA ALA A 73 -6.86 3.37 -0.07
C ALA A 73 -6.68 2.09 0.76
N LEU A 74 -7.76 1.41 1.09
CA LEU A 74 -7.71 0.00 1.49
C LEU A 74 -7.52 -0.84 0.25
N ALA A 75 -6.39 -1.54 0.14
CA ALA A 75 -6.03 -2.30 -1.05
C ALA A 75 -5.50 -3.70 -0.71
N THR A 76 -5.77 -4.66 -1.59
CA THR A 76 -5.17 -5.99 -1.57
C THR A 76 -4.13 -6.12 -2.69
N PHE A 77 -2.93 -6.59 -2.35
CA PHE A 77 -1.83 -6.77 -3.30
C PHE A 77 -0.80 -7.79 -2.79
N GLU A 78 0.11 -8.18 -3.68
CA GLU A 78 1.13 -9.19 -3.42
C GLU A 78 2.51 -8.54 -3.25
N LEU A 79 3.15 -8.83 -2.12
CA LEU A 79 4.55 -8.50 -1.84
C LEU A 79 5.42 -9.69 -2.22
N THR A 80 6.50 -9.43 -2.96
CA THR A 80 7.45 -10.46 -3.39
C THR A 80 8.88 -9.98 -3.22
N ASN A 81 9.81 -10.92 -3.21
CA ASN A 81 11.24 -10.63 -3.39
C ASN A 81 11.62 -10.58 -4.88
N ARG A 82 12.90 -10.36 -5.18
CA ARG A 82 13.41 -10.32 -6.56
C ARG A 82 13.18 -11.61 -7.35
N SER A 83 13.13 -12.77 -6.69
CA SER A 83 12.82 -14.06 -7.30
C SER A 83 11.32 -14.35 -7.46
N ARG A 84 10.44 -13.39 -7.12
CA ARG A 84 8.97 -13.52 -7.13
C ARG A 84 8.41 -14.65 -6.24
N LYS A 85 9.24 -15.23 -5.37
CA LYS A 85 8.90 -16.34 -4.47
C LYS A 85 9.82 -16.32 -3.23
N PRO A 86 9.30 -16.53 -2.02
CA PRO A 86 7.87 -16.65 -1.68
C PRO A 86 7.14 -15.31 -1.80
N SER A 87 5.82 -15.37 -1.87
CA SER A 87 4.95 -14.20 -1.94
C SER A 87 4.06 -14.07 -0.72
N LEU A 88 3.72 -12.83 -0.38
CA LEU A 88 2.86 -12.47 0.75
C LEU A 88 1.72 -11.60 0.23
N VAL A 89 0.49 -12.10 0.30
CA VAL A 89 -0.71 -11.30 0.00
C VAL A 89 -1.08 -10.50 1.24
N VAL A 90 -1.26 -9.19 1.07
CA VAL A 90 -1.62 -8.27 2.14
C VAL A 90 -2.87 -7.48 1.78
N THR A 91 -3.67 -7.15 2.79
CA THR A 91 -4.76 -6.18 2.69
C THR A 91 -4.52 -5.10 3.72
N GLN A 92 -4.24 -3.87 3.29
CA GLN A 92 -3.91 -2.76 4.19
C GLN A 92 -4.25 -1.40 3.60
N LEU A 93 -4.24 -0.37 4.46
CA LEU A 93 -4.30 1.01 4.02
C LEU A 93 -2.97 1.42 3.35
N VAL A 94 -3.06 2.09 2.21
CA VAL A 94 -1.93 2.68 1.48
C VAL A 94 -2.23 4.15 1.15
N PRO A 95 -1.22 5.04 1.10
CA PRO A 95 -1.46 6.44 0.78
C PRO A 95 -2.06 6.60 -0.62
N ALA A 96 -2.98 7.55 -0.84
CA ALA A 96 -3.52 7.83 -2.19
C ALA A 96 -2.40 8.06 -3.22
N MET A 97 -1.36 8.80 -2.84
CA MET A 97 -0.20 9.10 -3.69
C MET A 97 0.61 7.86 -4.12
N SER A 98 0.41 6.72 -3.44
CA SER A 98 1.09 5.47 -3.77
C SER A 98 0.41 4.68 -4.87
N ILE A 99 -0.81 5.06 -5.27
CA ILE A 99 -1.61 4.28 -6.21
C ILE A 99 -1.98 5.08 -7.47
N ARG A 100 -2.23 4.36 -8.55
CA ARG A 100 -2.86 4.91 -9.77
C ARG A 100 -3.76 3.84 -10.41
N PRO A 101 -4.79 4.23 -11.17
CA PRO A 101 -5.60 3.27 -11.94
C PRO A 101 -4.72 2.39 -12.83
N ARG A 102 -5.10 1.13 -12.96
CA ARG A 102 -4.54 0.20 -13.94
C ARG A 102 -5.60 -0.04 -14.99
N ASP A 103 -5.30 0.36 -16.22
CA ASP A 103 -6.17 0.06 -17.36
C ASP A 103 -6.38 -1.46 -17.44
N THR A 104 -7.64 -1.83 -17.68
CA THR A 104 -8.09 -3.22 -17.78
C THR A 104 -7.74 -3.81 -19.12
#